data_AF-A0A9N8KYR1-F1
#
_entry.id   AF-A0A9N8KYR1-F1
#
_cell.length_a   1.000
_cell.length_b   1.000
_cell.length_c   1.000
_cell.angle_alpha   90.00
_cell.angle_beta   90.00
_cell.angle_gamma   90.00
#
_symmetry.space_group_name_H-M   'P 1'
#
loop_
_entity.id
_entity.type
_entity.pdbx_description
1 polymer ?
#
loop_
_entity_poly.entity_id
_entity_poly.type
_entity_poly.pdbx_seq_one_letter_code
_entity_poly.pdbx_strand_id
1 'polypeptide(L)'
;MPKPIEGLEARKEDLRKWICEDDMTIKQAIEKLKTEHNVVCQKRTLERNLRLWDISRRKKLNKEALQQELTRLFRGPRLTDETIAKILTDAGHVINQRTVMETRKKLGLHKRIRPETNEQDLQNTIKELLVDEYKNDQVLKMHRGELYTYLREKYPHLNIVGRDRVYNIAREMNPQLRRRYAKGHPLYQNRPYKLSGKRLAAKLAKDVAAAEIDPPIDQPHDSSAPPKEHCDSPPTHTYQLPQPHDATSDDPIVGQDHQPAPAHPPPATTHQTLHPTLRLESLEKENDALHQRLQQQDAEIQYMRQAYHDLVQKLGSGPAANPFPS
;
A
#
# COMPACT_ATOMS: atom_id res chain seq x y z
N MET A 1 45.03 5.47 -11.97
CA MET A 1 44.62 4.05 -11.87
C MET A 1 45.73 3.30 -11.13
N PRO A 2 45.45 2.51 -10.07
CA PRO A 2 46.48 1.65 -9.49
C PRO A 2 47.00 0.66 -10.54
N LYS A 3 48.31 0.39 -10.56
CA LYS A 3 48.92 -0.55 -11.50
C LYS A 3 48.30 -1.94 -11.30
N PRO A 4 47.91 -2.64 -12.38
CA PRO A 4 47.53 -4.05 -12.30
C PRO A 4 48.66 -4.84 -11.63
N ILE A 5 48.32 -5.70 -10.68
CA ILE A 5 49.30 -6.64 -10.15
C ILE A 5 49.51 -7.70 -11.23
N GLU A 6 50.73 -7.79 -11.75
CA GLU A 6 51.11 -8.78 -12.75
C GLU A 6 50.77 -10.19 -12.24
N GLY A 7 50.17 -11.02 -13.11
CA GLY A 7 49.81 -12.41 -12.81
C GLY A 7 48.50 -12.61 -12.04
N LEU A 8 47.91 -11.59 -11.41
CA LEU A 8 46.67 -11.75 -10.65
C LEU A 8 45.46 -12.03 -11.56
N GLU A 9 45.40 -11.37 -12.72
CA GLU A 9 44.28 -11.49 -13.66
C GLU A 9 44.26 -12.85 -14.38
N ALA A 10 45.44 -13.42 -14.66
CA ALA A 10 45.59 -14.76 -15.23
C ALA A 10 45.06 -15.87 -14.29
N ARG A 11 44.92 -15.59 -12.99
CA ARG A 11 44.49 -16.53 -11.94
C ARG A 11 43.06 -16.30 -11.46
N LYS A 12 42.27 -15.56 -12.24
CA LYS A 12 40.86 -15.28 -11.93
C LYS A 12 40.03 -16.54 -11.73
N GLU A 13 40.19 -17.56 -12.57
CA GLU A 13 39.40 -18.81 -12.48
C GLU A 13 39.81 -19.65 -11.26
N ASP A 14 41.11 -19.70 -10.94
CA ASP A 14 41.60 -20.39 -9.73
C ASP A 14 41.01 -19.75 -8.46
N LEU A 15 41.02 -18.41 -8.40
CA LEU A 15 40.40 -17.66 -7.31
C LEU A 15 38.89 -17.87 -7.23
N ARG A 16 38.22 -17.99 -8.38
CA ARG A 16 36.78 -18.29 -8.43
C ARG A 16 36.52 -19.67 -7.82
N LYS A 17 37.30 -20.67 -8.20
CA LYS A 17 37.18 -22.03 -7.68
C LYS A 17 37.41 -22.07 -6.18
N TRP A 18 38.50 -21.50 -5.69
CA TRP A 18 38.84 -21.52 -4.26
C TRP A 18 37.80 -20.80 -3.40
N ILE A 19 37.27 -19.67 -3.87
CA ILE A 19 36.33 -18.85 -3.07
C ILE A 19 34.89 -19.36 -3.16
N CYS A 20 34.46 -19.87 -4.33
CA CYS A 20 33.07 -20.26 -4.56
C CYS A 20 32.81 -21.76 -4.38
N GLU A 21 33.78 -22.63 -4.68
CA GLU A 21 33.63 -24.09 -4.59
C GLU A 21 34.26 -24.63 -3.30
N ASP A 22 35.48 -24.21 -2.98
CA ASP A 22 36.23 -24.72 -1.81
C ASP A 22 35.94 -23.94 -0.51
N ASP A 23 35.05 -22.94 -0.56
CA ASP A 23 34.65 -22.08 0.56
C ASP A 23 35.82 -21.37 1.29
N MET A 24 36.99 -21.21 0.63
CA MET A 24 38.16 -20.60 1.25
C MET A 24 37.93 -19.14 1.64
N THR A 25 38.53 -18.74 2.76
CA THR A 25 38.57 -17.34 3.16
C THR A 25 39.55 -16.56 2.29
N ILE A 26 39.30 -15.25 2.14
CA ILE A 26 40.16 -14.35 1.36
C ILE A 26 41.61 -14.38 1.87
N LYS A 27 41.83 -14.55 3.19
CA LYS A 27 43.18 -14.67 3.76
C LYS A 27 43.90 -15.92 3.27
N GLN A 28 43.22 -17.06 3.32
CA GLN A 28 43.77 -18.33 2.83
C GLN A 28 44.04 -18.29 1.32
N ALA A 29 43.17 -17.62 0.54
CA ALA A 29 43.38 -17.45 -0.90
C ALA A 29 44.64 -16.61 -1.20
N ILE A 30 44.95 -15.60 -0.38
CA ILE A 30 46.17 -14.79 -0.49
C ILE A 30 47.41 -15.61 -0.15
N GLU A 31 47.35 -16.41 0.92
CA GLU A 31 48.45 -17.30 1.29
C GLU A 31 48.72 -18.33 0.19
N LYS A 32 47.67 -18.93 -0.38
CA LYS A 32 47.77 -19.88 -1.48
C LYS A 32 48.32 -19.26 -2.76
N LEU A 33 47.87 -18.05 -3.12
CA LEU A 33 48.44 -17.26 -4.23
C LEU A 33 49.93 -17.01 -4.04
N LYS A 34 50.36 -16.72 -2.81
CA LYS A 34 51.76 -16.48 -2.48
C LYS A 34 52.59 -17.76 -2.58
N THR A 35 52.10 -18.89 -2.09
CA THR A 35 52.86 -20.15 -2.06
C THR A 35 52.93 -20.84 -3.42
N GLU A 36 51.83 -20.88 -4.18
CA GLU A 36 51.75 -21.66 -5.42
C GLU A 36 52.16 -20.86 -6.66
N HIS A 37 51.97 -19.53 -6.64
CA HIS A 37 52.13 -18.69 -7.82
C HIS A 37 53.07 -17.50 -7.62
N ASN A 38 53.67 -17.34 -6.42
CA ASN A 38 54.52 -16.20 -6.06
C ASN A 38 53.85 -14.83 -6.26
N VAL A 39 52.51 -14.76 -6.24
CA VAL A 39 51.77 -13.51 -6.39
C VAL A 39 51.51 -12.89 -5.02
N VAL A 40 52.17 -11.78 -4.74
CA VAL A 40 51.97 -11.03 -3.48
C VAL A 40 50.87 -9.99 -3.69
N CYS A 41 49.73 -10.17 -3.02
CA CYS A 41 48.64 -9.21 -3.04
C CYS A 41 48.15 -8.85 -1.63
N GLN A 42 47.74 -7.60 -1.45
CA GLN A 42 47.10 -7.15 -0.22
C GLN A 42 45.61 -7.52 -0.23
N LYS A 43 45.04 -7.79 0.95
CA LYS A 43 43.62 -8.14 1.13
C LYS A 43 42.67 -7.18 0.43
N ARG A 44 42.88 -5.87 0.59
CA ARG A 44 42.02 -4.83 -0.02
C ARG A 44 42.08 -4.85 -1.55
N THR A 45 43.24 -5.17 -2.12
CA THR A 45 43.43 -5.26 -3.58
C THR A 45 42.70 -6.47 -4.14
N LEU A 46 42.81 -7.63 -3.47
CA LEU A 46 42.08 -8.83 -3.86
C LEU A 46 40.57 -8.61 -3.75
N GLU A 47 40.07 -8.05 -2.65
CA GLU A 47 38.64 -7.71 -2.48
C GLU A 47 38.13 -6.77 -3.58
N ARG A 48 38.92 -5.79 -3.99
CA ARG A 48 38.56 -4.87 -5.08
C ARG A 48 38.48 -5.61 -6.42
N ASN A 49 39.46 -6.45 -6.75
CA ASN A 49 39.46 -7.21 -8.01
C ASN A 49 38.33 -8.26 -8.04
N LEU A 50 38.06 -8.94 -6.93
CA LEU A 50 36.92 -9.84 -6.82
C LEU A 50 35.59 -9.13 -7.09
N ARG A 51 35.41 -7.90 -6.58
CA ARG A 51 34.24 -7.07 -6.90
C ARG A 51 34.18 -6.67 -8.36
N LEU A 52 35.31 -6.30 -8.97
CA LEU A 52 35.39 -5.95 -10.41
C LEU A 52 35.05 -7.15 -11.30
N TRP A 53 35.46 -8.35 -10.90
CA TRP A 53 35.18 -9.59 -11.59
C TRP A 53 33.83 -10.21 -11.24
N ASP A 54 33.06 -9.55 -10.36
CA ASP A 54 31.75 -10.02 -9.88
C ASP A 54 31.82 -11.40 -9.19
N ILE A 55 32.99 -11.74 -8.63
CA ILE A 55 33.22 -12.94 -7.82
C ILE A 55 32.90 -12.58 -6.37
N SER A 56 31.84 -13.18 -5.85
CA SER A 56 31.40 -13.01 -4.47
C SER A 56 31.26 -14.36 -3.81
N ARG A 57 31.77 -14.49 -2.59
CA ARG A 57 31.58 -15.67 -1.74
C ARG A 57 30.10 -15.95 -1.47
N ARG A 58 29.25 -14.91 -1.50
CA ARG A 58 27.80 -15.11 -1.37
C ARG A 58 27.26 -15.56 -2.72
N LYS A 59 26.80 -16.81 -2.78
CA LYS A 59 26.00 -17.34 -3.90
C LYS A 59 24.91 -16.32 -4.23
N LYS A 60 24.92 -15.78 -5.45
CA LYS A 60 23.87 -14.86 -5.88
C LYS A 60 22.55 -15.59 -5.79
N LEU A 61 21.67 -15.14 -4.91
CA LEU A 61 20.31 -15.65 -4.81
C LEU A 61 19.66 -15.45 -6.18
N ASN A 62 19.19 -16.54 -6.78
CA ASN A 62 18.37 -16.46 -7.97
C ASN A 62 17.04 -15.79 -7.58
N LYS A 63 16.95 -14.49 -7.85
CA LYS A 63 15.83 -13.65 -7.40
C LYS A 63 14.51 -14.11 -8.01
N GLU A 64 14.54 -14.56 -9.26
CA GLU A 64 13.34 -14.99 -9.99
C GLU A 64 12.81 -16.31 -9.42
N ALA A 65 13.69 -17.30 -9.24
CA ALA A 65 13.33 -18.57 -8.60
C ALA A 65 12.75 -18.34 -7.19
N LEU A 66 13.41 -17.47 -6.41
CA LEU A 66 12.93 -17.10 -5.08
C LEU A 66 11.53 -16.43 -5.13
N GLN A 67 11.32 -15.50 -6.06
CA GLN A 67 10.03 -14.81 -6.18
C GLN A 67 8.91 -15.77 -6.59
N GLN A 68 9.19 -16.72 -7.48
CA GLN A 68 8.23 -17.76 -7.89
C GLN A 68 7.87 -18.66 -6.72
N GLU A 69 8.86 -19.18 -5.99
CA GLU A 69 8.61 -20.02 -4.81
C GLU A 69 7.85 -19.27 -3.71
N LEU A 70 8.25 -18.02 -3.43
CA LEU A 70 7.57 -17.19 -2.44
C LEU A 70 6.12 -16.91 -2.83
N THR A 71 5.85 -16.70 -4.12
CA THR A 71 4.48 -16.51 -4.63
C THR A 71 3.66 -17.78 -4.49
N ARG A 72 4.23 -18.95 -4.81
CA ARG A 72 3.59 -20.25 -4.64
C ARG A 72 3.24 -20.53 -3.17
N LEU A 73 4.21 -20.38 -2.27
CA LEU A 73 4.04 -20.58 -0.83
C LEU A 73 3.04 -19.60 -0.23
N PHE A 74 3.00 -18.35 -0.70
CA PHE A 74 2.07 -17.35 -0.20
C PHE A 74 0.64 -17.53 -0.74
N ARG A 75 0.48 -17.98 -1.99
CA ARG A 75 -0.85 -18.21 -2.60
C ARG A 75 -1.52 -19.48 -2.12
N GLY A 76 -0.74 -20.48 -1.69
CA GLY A 76 -1.22 -21.72 -1.11
C GLY A 76 -1.60 -21.56 0.38
N PRO A 77 -1.04 -22.35 1.31
CA PRO A 77 -1.34 -22.21 2.74
C PRO A 77 -0.89 -20.82 3.23
N ARG A 78 -1.69 -20.11 4.05
CA ARG A 78 -1.38 -18.74 4.51
C ARG A 78 -0.28 -18.72 5.59
N LEU A 79 0.91 -19.17 5.21
CA LEU A 79 2.07 -19.32 6.06
C LEU A 79 2.56 -17.98 6.61
N THR A 80 3.26 -18.04 7.76
CA THR A 80 3.89 -16.85 8.32
C THR A 80 5.15 -16.51 7.53
N ASP A 81 5.59 -15.24 7.57
CA ASP A 81 6.82 -14.86 6.86
C ASP A 81 8.04 -15.58 7.48
N GLU A 82 7.95 -15.98 8.76
CA GLU A 82 8.97 -16.79 9.44
C GLU A 82 8.96 -18.23 8.94
N THR A 83 7.79 -18.84 8.81
CA THR A 83 7.65 -20.22 8.32
C THR A 83 8.11 -20.32 6.87
N ILE A 84 7.76 -19.33 6.04
CA ILE A 84 8.25 -19.24 4.66
C ILE A 84 9.78 -19.12 4.63
N ALA A 85 10.37 -18.31 5.51
CA ALA A 85 11.83 -18.20 5.58
C ALA A 85 12.50 -19.52 5.97
N LYS A 86 11.93 -20.28 6.92
CA LYS A 86 12.41 -21.62 7.29
C LYS A 86 12.35 -22.58 6.10
N ILE A 87 11.20 -22.69 5.44
CA ILE A 87 11.02 -23.57 4.26
C ILE A 87 12.00 -23.20 3.12
N LEU A 88 12.19 -21.91 2.84
CA LEU A 88 13.14 -21.48 1.82
C LEU A 88 14.59 -21.76 2.22
N THR A 89 14.91 -21.65 3.51
CA THR A 89 16.24 -22.02 4.04
C THR A 89 16.49 -23.50 3.90
N ASP A 90 15.49 -24.33 4.21
CA ASP A 90 15.54 -25.79 4.05
C ASP A 90 15.68 -26.21 2.58
N ALA A 91 15.11 -25.42 1.65
CA ALA A 91 15.30 -25.58 0.21
C ALA A 91 16.70 -25.13 -0.31
N GLY A 92 17.58 -24.66 0.59
CA GLY A 92 18.94 -24.23 0.26
C GLY A 92 19.07 -22.75 -0.08
N HIS A 93 18.03 -21.93 0.13
CA HIS A 93 18.11 -20.48 -0.03
C HIS A 93 18.48 -19.79 1.29
N VAL A 94 19.65 -19.14 1.34
CA VAL A 94 20.08 -18.39 2.54
C VAL A 94 19.32 -17.07 2.66
N ILE A 95 18.15 -17.07 3.31
CA ILE A 95 17.22 -15.93 3.36
C ILE A 95 16.67 -15.72 4.77
N ASN A 96 16.64 -14.45 5.21
CA ASN A 96 16.05 -14.06 6.48
C ASN A 96 14.57 -13.69 6.35
N GLN A 97 13.81 -13.80 7.46
CA GLN A 97 12.41 -13.37 7.55
C GLN A 97 12.18 -11.95 7.01
N ARG A 98 13.08 -11.01 7.32
CA ARG A 98 13.00 -9.63 6.83
C ARG A 98 13.06 -9.56 5.30
N THR A 99 13.95 -10.35 4.69
CA THR A 99 14.10 -10.41 3.23
C THR A 99 12.87 -11.01 2.55
N VAL A 100 12.25 -12.02 3.17
CA VAL A 100 10.96 -12.57 2.73
C VAL A 100 9.89 -11.50 2.78
N MET A 101 9.77 -10.77 3.90
CA MET A 101 8.80 -9.68 4.06
C MET A 101 8.99 -8.57 3.02
N GLU A 102 10.22 -8.12 2.79
CA GLU A 102 10.53 -7.08 1.81
C GLU A 102 10.24 -7.53 0.37
N THR A 103 10.65 -8.75 0.00
CA THR A 103 10.37 -9.34 -1.31
C THR A 103 8.87 -9.50 -1.52
N ARG A 104 8.16 -9.99 -0.51
CA ARG A 104 6.70 -10.12 -0.51
C ARG A 104 6.01 -8.77 -0.76
N LYS A 105 6.45 -7.71 -0.07
CA LYS A 105 5.91 -6.35 -0.27
C LYS A 105 6.17 -5.84 -1.68
N LYS A 106 7.37 -6.07 -2.24
CA LYS A 106 7.71 -5.67 -3.61
C LYS A 106 6.83 -6.36 -4.66
N LEU A 107 6.42 -7.60 -4.41
CA LEU A 107 5.50 -8.34 -5.28
C LEU A 107 4.03 -7.98 -5.07
N GLY A 108 3.70 -7.02 -4.19
CA GLY A 108 2.31 -6.65 -3.88
C GLY A 108 1.53 -7.72 -3.10
N LEU A 109 2.21 -8.73 -2.56
CA LEU A 109 1.60 -9.86 -1.86
C LEU A 109 1.26 -9.46 -0.41
N HIS A 110 0.20 -8.67 -0.23
CA HIS A 110 -0.24 -8.25 1.10
C HIS A 110 -1.08 -9.34 1.78
N LYS A 111 -0.92 -9.48 3.11
CA LYS A 111 -1.83 -10.29 3.96
C LYS A 111 -3.14 -9.55 4.15
N ARG A 112 -3.92 -9.45 3.08
CA ARG A 112 -5.29 -8.95 3.08
C ARG A 112 -6.24 -10.13 2.91
N ILE A 113 -7.45 -9.95 3.38
CA ILE A 113 -8.54 -10.89 3.07
C ILE A 113 -8.77 -10.76 1.58
N ARG A 114 -8.76 -11.89 0.87
CA ARG A 114 -9.07 -11.87 -0.56
C ARG A 114 -10.54 -11.45 -0.71
N PRO A 115 -10.89 -10.64 -1.72
CA PRO A 115 -12.28 -10.27 -1.96
C PRO A 115 -13.19 -11.50 -2.14
N GLU A 116 -12.62 -12.61 -2.61
CA GLU A 116 -13.28 -13.90 -2.79
C GLU A 116 -13.64 -14.60 -1.46
N THR A 117 -12.95 -14.27 -0.36
CA THR A 117 -13.26 -14.85 0.95
C THR A 117 -14.41 -14.07 1.57
N ASN A 118 -15.56 -14.71 1.77
CA ASN A 118 -16.68 -14.09 2.49
C ASN A 118 -16.22 -13.69 3.90
N GLU A 119 -16.19 -12.38 4.14
CA GLU A 119 -15.74 -11.81 5.41
C GLU A 119 -16.62 -12.30 6.56
N GLN A 120 -17.92 -12.45 6.33
CA GLN A 120 -18.87 -12.86 7.35
C GLN A 120 -18.60 -14.29 7.82
N ASP A 121 -18.32 -15.20 6.89
CA ASP A 121 -18.04 -16.61 7.22
C ASP A 121 -16.77 -16.73 8.06
N LEU A 122 -15.74 -15.94 7.74
CA LEU A 122 -14.51 -15.90 8.56
C LEU A 122 -14.79 -15.35 9.96
N GLN A 123 -15.62 -14.31 10.09
CA GLN A 123 -15.99 -13.76 11.40
C GLN A 123 -16.79 -14.78 12.22
N ASN A 124 -17.74 -15.47 11.60
CA ASN A 124 -18.54 -16.51 12.23
C ASN A 124 -17.65 -17.68 12.70
N THR A 125 -16.73 -18.14 11.84
CA THR A 125 -15.76 -19.17 12.19
C THR A 125 -14.91 -18.76 13.39
N ILE A 126 -14.39 -17.52 13.41
CA ILE A 126 -13.61 -17.01 14.55
C ILE A 126 -14.47 -16.96 15.81
N LYS A 127 -15.74 -16.57 15.69
CA LYS A 127 -16.68 -16.49 16.81
C LYS A 127 -16.94 -17.87 17.40
N GLU A 128 -17.20 -18.87 16.57
CA GLU A 128 -17.40 -20.26 16.98
C GLU A 128 -16.16 -20.81 17.72
N LEU A 129 -14.97 -20.61 17.15
CA LEU A 129 -13.72 -21.00 17.82
C LEU A 129 -13.55 -20.33 19.19
N LEU A 130 -13.88 -19.04 19.29
CA LEU A 130 -13.76 -18.32 20.56
C LEU A 130 -14.76 -18.82 21.60
N VAL A 131 -15.97 -19.25 21.21
CA VAL A 131 -16.94 -19.89 22.12
C VAL A 131 -16.35 -21.16 22.71
N ASP A 132 -15.69 -21.98 21.89
CA ASP A 132 -15.08 -23.22 22.35
C ASP A 132 -13.82 -22.98 23.19
N GLU A 133 -12.95 -22.06 22.78
CA GLU A 133 -11.70 -21.78 23.48
C GLU A 133 -11.90 -21.03 24.79
N TYR A 134 -12.96 -20.22 24.93
CA TYR A 134 -13.28 -19.53 26.19
C TYR A 134 -13.77 -20.43 27.30
N LYS A 135 -14.04 -21.72 27.01
CA LYS A 135 -14.22 -22.73 28.05
C LYS A 135 -12.94 -22.92 28.89
N ASN A 136 -11.77 -22.51 28.36
CA ASN A 136 -10.50 -22.53 29.06
C ASN A 136 -10.14 -21.15 29.65
N ASP A 137 -10.04 -21.10 30.98
CA ASP A 137 -9.67 -19.90 31.75
C ASP A 137 -8.34 -19.28 31.34
N GLN A 138 -7.39 -20.07 30.82
CA GLN A 138 -6.10 -19.54 30.38
C GLN A 138 -6.27 -18.64 29.16
N VAL A 139 -7.10 -19.05 28.19
CA VAL A 139 -7.37 -18.29 26.96
C VAL A 139 -8.06 -16.97 27.29
N LEU A 140 -8.96 -16.99 28.28
CA LEU A 140 -9.68 -15.80 28.74
C LEU A 140 -8.75 -14.73 29.34
N LYS A 141 -7.59 -15.14 29.87
CA LYS A 141 -6.57 -14.23 30.43
C LYS A 141 -5.55 -13.76 29.38
N MET A 142 -5.49 -14.39 28.20
CA MET A 142 -4.50 -14.06 27.17
C MET A 142 -4.67 -12.63 26.64
N HIS A 143 -3.55 -12.00 26.32
CA HIS A 143 -3.53 -10.69 25.69
C HIS A 143 -3.86 -10.76 24.19
N ARG A 144 -4.17 -9.59 23.59
CA ARG A 144 -4.50 -9.46 22.16
C ARG A 144 -3.50 -10.16 21.23
N GLY A 145 -2.20 -10.04 21.52
CA GLY A 145 -1.15 -10.65 20.71
C GLY A 145 -1.12 -12.17 20.90
N GLU A 146 -1.18 -12.61 22.14
CA GLU A 146 -1.12 -14.02 22.55
C GLU A 146 -2.32 -14.80 22.02
N LEU A 147 -3.54 -14.27 22.14
CA LEU A 147 -4.77 -14.91 21.65
C LEU A 147 -4.69 -15.17 20.14
N TYR A 148 -4.20 -14.19 19.37
CA TYR A 148 -4.04 -14.35 17.93
C TYR A 148 -2.98 -15.40 17.58
N THR A 149 -1.83 -15.37 18.26
CA THR A 149 -0.76 -16.35 18.05
C THR A 149 -1.24 -17.76 18.41
N TYR A 150 -1.90 -17.92 19.56
CA TYR A 150 -2.47 -19.19 20.03
C TYR A 150 -3.48 -19.78 19.04
N LEU A 151 -4.47 -18.99 18.61
CA LEU A 151 -5.47 -19.47 17.64
C LEU A 151 -4.83 -19.86 16.30
N ARG A 152 -3.78 -19.15 15.89
CA ARG A 152 -3.08 -19.44 14.63
C ARG A 152 -2.22 -20.70 14.71
N GLU A 153 -1.60 -20.95 15.86
CA GLU A 153 -0.80 -22.15 16.12
C GLU A 153 -1.69 -23.39 16.27
N LYS A 154 -2.81 -23.26 16.99
CA LYS A 154 -3.77 -24.36 17.23
C LYS A 154 -4.60 -24.71 15.99
N TYR A 155 -5.00 -23.70 15.21
CA TYR A 155 -5.87 -23.86 14.03
C TYR A 155 -5.20 -23.32 12.74
N PRO A 156 -4.10 -23.93 12.26
CA PRO A 156 -3.39 -23.44 11.09
C PRO A 156 -4.20 -23.53 9.80
N HIS A 157 -5.13 -24.50 9.72
CA HIS A 157 -5.96 -24.75 8.54
C HIS A 157 -7.05 -23.68 8.32
N LEU A 158 -7.52 -23.02 9.39
CA LEU A 158 -8.58 -22.00 9.32
C LEU A 158 -8.08 -20.65 8.80
N ASN A 159 -6.76 -20.50 8.59
CA ASN A 159 -6.18 -19.36 7.87
C ASN A 159 -6.63 -17.99 8.44
N ILE A 160 -6.69 -17.89 9.78
CA ILE A 160 -7.19 -16.72 10.50
C ILE A 160 -6.32 -15.48 10.18
N VAL A 161 -6.92 -14.48 9.54
CA VAL A 161 -6.26 -13.23 9.13
C VAL A 161 -6.82 -12.06 9.93
N GLY A 162 -5.92 -11.20 10.41
CA GLY A 162 -6.26 -9.95 11.08
C GLY A 162 -6.30 -10.07 12.59
N ARG A 163 -5.18 -9.72 13.24
CA ARG A 163 -5.06 -9.69 14.71
C ARG A 163 -6.11 -8.78 15.36
N ASP A 164 -6.37 -7.63 14.76
CA ASP A 164 -7.41 -6.70 15.26
C ASP A 164 -8.81 -7.28 15.19
N ARG A 165 -9.10 -8.05 14.13
CA ARG A 165 -10.41 -8.63 13.91
C ARG A 165 -10.74 -9.68 14.96
N VAL A 166 -9.83 -10.64 15.18
CA VAL A 166 -9.94 -11.64 16.24
C VAL A 166 -10.21 -10.97 17.59
N TYR A 167 -9.46 -9.91 17.89
CA TYR A 167 -9.61 -9.21 19.15
C TYR A 167 -10.93 -8.41 19.26
N ASN A 168 -11.40 -7.81 18.17
CA ASN A 168 -12.67 -7.09 18.18
C ASN A 168 -13.84 -8.06 18.40
N ILE A 169 -13.86 -9.20 17.71
CA ILE A 169 -14.87 -10.26 17.92
C ILE A 169 -14.79 -10.78 19.36
N ALA A 170 -13.59 -11.09 19.84
CA ALA A 170 -13.33 -11.49 21.22
C ALA A 170 -13.88 -10.49 22.25
N ARG A 171 -13.72 -9.19 21.98
CA ARG A 171 -14.21 -8.10 22.83
C ARG A 171 -15.72 -7.92 22.76
N GLU A 172 -16.33 -8.10 21.60
CA GLU A 172 -17.79 -8.09 21.43
C GLU A 172 -18.44 -9.22 22.25
N MET A 173 -17.82 -10.40 22.27
CA MET A 173 -18.28 -11.54 23.08
C MET A 173 -18.04 -11.35 24.58
N ASN A 174 -16.88 -10.81 24.97
CA ASN A 174 -16.56 -10.52 26.37
C ASN A 174 -16.05 -9.08 26.54
N PRO A 175 -16.96 -8.13 26.89
CA PRO A 175 -16.61 -6.72 27.05
C PRO A 175 -15.57 -6.44 28.15
N GLN A 176 -15.35 -7.39 29.07
CA GLN A 176 -14.38 -7.26 30.15
C GLN A 176 -12.91 -7.37 29.67
N LEU A 177 -12.67 -7.86 28.45
CA LEU A 177 -11.34 -7.87 27.81
C LEU A 177 -10.83 -6.44 27.63
N ARG A 178 -10.05 -5.96 28.61
CA ARG A 178 -9.41 -4.65 28.55
C ARG A 178 -8.32 -4.61 27.48
N ARG A 179 -8.34 -3.60 26.62
CA ARG A 179 -7.20 -3.24 25.75
C ARG A 179 -6.04 -2.75 26.61
N ARG A 180 -5.17 -3.66 27.06
CA ARG A 180 -3.88 -3.27 27.63
C ARG A 180 -2.90 -3.07 26.47
N TYR A 181 -2.66 -1.81 26.07
CA TYR A 181 -1.49 -1.55 25.24
C TYR A 181 -0.25 -1.61 26.13
N ALA A 182 0.89 -2.03 25.58
CA ALA A 182 2.16 -1.98 26.30
C ALA A 182 2.44 -0.54 26.78
N LYS A 183 3.04 -0.41 27.97
CA LYS A 183 3.42 0.90 28.54
C LYS A 183 4.36 1.61 27.55
N GLY A 184 3.90 2.73 26.97
CA GLY A 184 4.64 3.48 25.93
C GLY A 184 4.08 3.36 24.51
N HIS A 185 3.06 2.52 24.27
CA HIS A 185 2.36 2.50 22.98
C HIS A 185 1.63 3.83 22.75
N PRO A 186 1.64 4.43 21.54
CA PRO A 186 1.01 5.72 21.28
C PRO A 186 -0.50 5.74 21.62
N LEU A 187 -1.20 4.61 21.44
CA LEU A 187 -2.60 4.47 21.88
C LEU A 187 -2.79 4.31 23.41
N TYR A 188 -1.74 4.01 24.16
CA TYR A 188 -1.73 4.09 25.63
C TYR A 188 -1.56 5.55 26.10
N GLN A 189 -0.86 6.37 25.31
CA GLN A 189 -0.63 7.79 25.58
C GLN A 189 -1.80 8.68 25.12
N ASN A 190 -2.61 8.19 24.19
CA ASN A 190 -3.80 8.89 23.70
C ASN A 190 -5.03 8.67 24.63
N ARG A 191 -4.95 9.23 25.84
CA ARG A 191 -6.07 10.11 26.27
C ARG A 191 -6.23 11.14 25.14
N PRO A 192 -7.47 11.55 24.77
CA PRO A 192 -7.70 12.46 23.64
C PRO A 192 -6.68 13.60 23.74
N TYR A 193 -5.90 13.82 22.67
CA TYR A 193 -4.76 14.73 22.62
C TYR A 193 -5.01 16.01 23.41
N LYS A 194 -4.71 16.01 24.71
CA LYS A 194 -4.34 17.23 25.39
C LYS A 194 -2.95 17.46 24.84
N LEU A 195 -2.82 18.30 23.82
CA LEU A 195 -1.54 18.96 23.59
C LEU A 195 -1.14 19.46 24.98
N SER A 196 -0.12 18.86 25.60
CA SER A 196 0.38 19.35 26.88
C SER A 196 0.59 20.85 26.69
N GLY A 197 0.15 21.70 27.61
CA GLY A 197 0.07 23.16 27.39
C GLY A 197 1.31 23.76 26.71
N LYS A 198 2.51 23.21 26.98
CA LYS A 198 3.75 23.56 26.27
C LYS A 198 3.74 23.39 24.75
N ARG A 199 3.17 22.31 24.21
CA ARG A 199 3.09 22.07 22.75
C ARG A 199 1.99 22.90 22.08
N LEU A 200 0.88 23.14 22.78
CA LEU A 200 -0.18 24.02 22.27
C LEU A 200 0.31 25.48 22.25
N ALA A 201 0.98 25.92 23.33
CA ALA A 201 1.61 27.23 23.43
C ALA A 201 2.73 27.39 22.38
N ALA A 202 3.57 26.38 22.16
CA ALA A 202 4.62 26.45 21.13
C ALA A 202 4.04 26.52 19.71
N LYS A 203 2.93 25.83 19.44
CA LYS A 203 2.25 25.93 18.14
C LYS A 203 1.59 27.30 17.96
N LEU A 204 0.85 27.78 18.96
CA LEU A 204 0.24 29.11 18.94
C LEU A 204 1.30 30.22 18.81
N ALA A 205 2.40 30.15 19.56
CA ALA A 205 3.50 31.11 19.45
C ALA A 205 4.15 31.07 18.06
N LYS A 206 4.25 29.89 17.44
CA LYS A 206 4.78 29.76 16.08
C LYS A 206 3.82 30.31 15.03
N ASP A 207 2.52 30.08 15.19
CA ASP A 207 1.48 30.59 14.28
C ASP A 207 1.34 32.12 14.42
N VAL A 208 1.49 32.68 15.63
CA VAL A 208 1.56 34.14 15.88
C VAL A 208 2.84 34.75 15.30
N ALA A 209 4.00 34.14 15.54
CA ALA A 209 5.27 34.62 14.97
C ALA A 209 5.28 34.55 13.44
N ALA A 210 4.57 33.59 12.83
CA ALA A 210 4.41 33.52 11.38
C ALA A 210 3.48 34.62 10.83
N ALA A 211 2.55 35.12 11.64
CA ALA A 211 1.66 36.21 11.26
C ALA A 211 2.30 37.60 11.40
N GLU A 212 3.31 37.76 12.25
CA GLU A 212 4.00 39.05 12.49
C GLU A 212 5.13 39.35 11.48
N ILE A 213 5.53 38.40 10.64
CA ILE A 213 6.71 38.55 9.74
C ILE A 213 6.35 39.13 8.36
N ASP A 214 5.06 39.27 8.01
CA ASP A 214 4.65 39.92 6.77
C ASP A 214 4.01 41.31 7.06
N PRO A 215 4.80 42.39 7.21
CA PRO A 215 4.25 43.73 7.18
C PRO A 215 3.75 44.06 5.77
N PRO A 216 2.59 44.74 5.62
CA PRO A 216 2.10 45.19 4.33
C PRO A 216 3.06 46.25 3.78
N ILE A 217 3.69 45.93 2.66
CA ILE A 217 4.47 46.91 1.89
C ILE A 217 3.45 47.77 1.13
N ASP A 218 3.12 48.93 1.69
CA ASP A 218 2.52 50.04 0.94
C ASP A 218 3.56 50.57 -0.06
N GLN A 219 3.37 50.26 -1.34
CA GLN A 219 4.02 50.99 -2.42
C GLN A 219 2.97 51.81 -3.19
N PRO A 220 3.11 53.15 -3.24
CA PRO A 220 2.32 53.98 -4.13
C PRO A 220 2.96 53.93 -5.52
N HIS A 221 2.20 53.52 -6.54
CA HIS A 221 2.58 53.77 -7.93
C HIS A 221 1.47 54.53 -8.66
N ASP A 222 1.88 55.73 -9.03
CA ASP A 222 1.18 56.78 -9.74
C ASP A 222 1.18 56.52 -11.26
N SER A 223 0.11 57.00 -11.90
CA SER A 223 0.01 57.50 -13.28
C SER A 223 -0.04 56.57 -14.52
N SER A 224 -1.25 56.56 -15.10
CA SER A 224 -1.58 57.17 -16.42
C SER A 224 -1.42 56.40 -17.76
N ALA A 225 -2.60 56.02 -18.30
CA ALA A 225 -3.10 56.09 -19.71
C ALA A 225 -2.56 55.14 -20.81
N PRO A 226 -3.25 54.93 -21.96
CA PRO A 226 -4.63 55.30 -22.39
C PRO A 226 -5.48 54.10 -22.94
N PRO A 227 -6.77 54.31 -23.29
CA PRO A 227 -7.66 53.26 -23.81
C PRO A 227 -7.56 53.11 -25.34
N LYS A 228 -7.81 51.91 -25.85
CA LYS A 228 -8.12 51.67 -27.28
C LYS A 228 -9.46 50.96 -27.43
N GLU A 229 -10.29 51.58 -28.24
CA GLU A 229 -11.64 51.21 -28.65
C GLU A 229 -11.63 50.15 -29.77
N HIS A 230 -12.82 49.57 -30.00
CA HIS A 230 -13.32 48.87 -31.21
C HIS A 230 -12.73 47.48 -31.53
N CYS A 231 -13.46 46.47 -32.05
CA CYS A 231 -14.74 46.42 -32.77
C CYS A 231 -15.33 44.98 -32.72
N ASP A 232 -16.67 44.91 -32.70
CA ASP A 232 -17.59 44.06 -33.48
C ASP A 232 -17.40 42.52 -33.62
N SER A 233 -18.27 41.79 -32.89
CA SER A 233 -19.23 40.71 -33.22
C SER A 233 -19.26 39.97 -34.60
N PRO A 234 -20.12 38.94 -34.81
CA PRO A 234 -19.90 37.48 -34.76
C PRO A 234 -20.20 36.84 -36.18
N PRO A 235 -20.56 35.54 -36.44
CA PRO A 235 -21.72 34.83 -35.86
C PRO A 235 -21.66 33.26 -35.80
N THR A 236 -22.68 32.70 -35.11
CA THR A 236 -23.42 31.44 -35.35
C THR A 236 -22.73 30.17 -35.90
N HIS A 237 -22.85 29.05 -35.17
CA HIS A 237 -23.33 27.79 -35.76
C HIS A 237 -23.90 26.81 -34.70
N THR A 238 -25.23 26.69 -34.74
CA THR A 238 -26.08 25.49 -34.79
C THR A 238 -25.69 24.23 -34.00
N TYR A 239 -26.60 23.86 -33.09
CA TYR A 239 -26.74 22.54 -32.47
C TYR A 239 -27.00 21.43 -33.50
N GLN A 240 -26.33 20.28 -33.37
CA GLN A 240 -26.78 19.03 -34.00
C GLN A 240 -26.64 17.84 -33.04
N LEU A 241 -27.79 17.23 -32.74
CA LEU A 241 -27.95 15.94 -32.06
C LEU A 241 -27.28 14.81 -32.87
N PRO A 242 -26.79 13.74 -32.22
CA PRO A 242 -26.55 12.47 -32.89
C PRO A 242 -27.81 11.59 -32.87
N GLN A 243 -28.20 11.07 -34.04
CA GLN A 243 -29.04 9.89 -34.16
C GLN A 243 -28.18 8.63 -34.39
N PRO A 244 -28.69 7.43 -34.05
CA PRO A 244 -27.95 6.18 -34.10
C PRO A 244 -28.03 5.54 -35.50
N HIS A 245 -26.94 4.92 -35.95
CA HIS A 245 -26.96 4.02 -37.09
C HIS A 245 -26.33 2.67 -36.72
N ASP A 246 -27.12 1.65 -37.03
CA ASP A 246 -26.84 0.23 -37.00
C ASP A 246 -25.88 -0.21 -38.11
N ALA A 247 -25.19 -1.32 -37.80
CA ALA A 247 -24.88 -2.46 -38.65
C ALA A 247 -23.86 -2.35 -39.82
N THR A 248 -22.92 -3.31 -39.73
CA THR A 248 -22.34 -4.14 -40.80
C THR A 248 -21.33 -3.53 -41.78
N SER A 249 -20.08 -3.98 -41.72
CA SER A 249 -19.57 -5.06 -42.59
C SER A 249 -18.05 -5.22 -42.45
N ASP A 250 -17.63 -6.48 -42.51
CA ASP A 250 -16.26 -6.96 -42.64
C ASP A 250 -15.57 -6.45 -43.92
N ASP A 251 -14.30 -6.03 -43.83
CA ASP A 251 -13.14 -6.66 -44.50
C ASP A 251 -11.86 -5.79 -44.37
N PRO A 252 -10.65 -6.35 -44.64
CA PRO A 252 -9.44 -6.00 -43.90
C PRO A 252 -8.45 -5.12 -44.69
N ILE A 253 -7.24 -5.02 -44.10
CA ILE A 253 -5.95 -4.57 -44.66
C ILE A 253 -5.54 -3.14 -44.25
N VAL A 254 -4.24 -3.07 -43.90
CA VAL A 254 -3.29 -1.95 -43.98
C VAL A 254 -3.00 -1.25 -42.65
N GLY A 255 -1.72 -1.33 -42.29
CA GLY A 255 -1.15 -0.75 -41.08
C GLY A 255 -1.23 0.76 -41.03
N GLN A 256 -1.26 1.28 -39.81
CA GLN A 256 -1.04 2.68 -39.50
C GLN A 256 -0.06 2.79 -38.33
N ASP A 257 1.03 3.50 -38.62
CA ASP A 257 1.94 4.11 -37.68
C ASP A 257 1.20 4.79 -36.52
N HIS A 258 1.56 4.43 -35.30
CA HIS A 258 1.15 5.17 -34.11
C HIS A 258 1.94 6.49 -34.04
N GLN A 259 1.30 7.58 -34.48
CA GLN A 259 1.67 8.92 -34.06
C GLN A 259 1.49 9.07 -32.53
N PRO A 260 2.48 9.61 -31.80
CA PRO A 260 2.30 9.97 -30.40
C PRO A 260 1.41 11.23 -30.29
N ALA A 261 0.38 11.14 -29.46
CA ALA A 261 -0.51 12.25 -29.12
C ALA A 261 0.28 13.43 -28.50
N PRO A 262 -0.05 14.70 -28.85
CA PRO A 262 0.54 15.86 -28.21
C PRO A 262 0.03 15.96 -26.77
N ALA A 263 0.93 15.75 -25.81
CA ALA A 263 0.68 16.01 -24.41
C ALA A 263 0.61 17.53 -24.20
N HIS A 264 -0.60 18.10 -24.24
CA HIS A 264 -0.84 19.44 -23.73
C HIS A 264 -0.84 19.39 -22.19
N PRO A 265 0.12 20.01 -21.50
CA PRO A 265 0.03 20.18 -20.06
C PRO A 265 -1.18 21.09 -19.75
N PRO A 266 -1.96 20.80 -18.70
CA PRO A 266 -3.02 21.70 -18.27
C PRO A 266 -2.40 23.08 -17.96
N PRO A 267 -3.08 24.19 -18.33
CA PRO A 267 -2.59 25.52 -18.02
C PRO A 267 -2.41 25.65 -16.52
N ALA A 268 -1.23 26.10 -16.10
CA ALA A 268 -0.91 26.36 -14.71
C ALA A 268 -1.96 27.34 -14.15
N THR A 269 -2.84 26.84 -13.30
CA THR A 269 -3.72 27.67 -12.48
C THR A 269 -2.84 28.57 -11.64
N THR A 270 -2.76 29.84 -12.02
CA THR A 270 -2.23 30.92 -11.20
C THR A 270 -2.99 30.90 -9.88
N HIS A 271 -2.33 30.41 -8.82
CA HIS A 271 -2.84 30.54 -7.47
C HIS A 271 -2.82 32.02 -7.11
N GLN A 272 -3.88 32.75 -7.47
CA GLN A 272 -4.20 34.02 -6.83
C GLN A 272 -4.32 33.73 -5.33
N THR A 273 -3.36 34.21 -4.56
CA THR A 273 -3.42 34.26 -3.10
C THR A 273 -4.54 35.23 -2.71
N LEU A 274 -5.76 34.71 -2.71
CA LEU A 274 -6.92 35.40 -2.14
C LEU A 274 -6.65 35.65 -0.66
N HIS A 275 -7.04 36.84 -0.20
CA HIS A 275 -6.99 37.23 1.20
C HIS A 275 -7.62 36.13 2.08
N PRO A 276 -7.02 35.78 3.23
CA PRO A 276 -7.41 34.60 4.03
C PRO A 276 -8.89 34.57 4.43
N THR A 277 -9.53 35.73 4.58
CA THR A 277 -10.97 35.82 4.89
C THR A 277 -11.85 35.36 3.73
N LEU A 278 -11.54 35.77 2.49
CA LEU A 278 -12.30 35.36 1.30
C LEU A 278 -12.11 33.87 1.00
N ARG A 279 -10.96 33.31 1.36
CA ARG A 279 -10.69 31.87 1.25
C ARG A 279 -11.55 31.05 2.23
N LEU A 280 -11.77 31.56 3.45
CA LEU A 280 -12.65 30.89 4.43
C LEU A 280 -14.10 30.88 3.94
N GLU A 281 -14.62 32.02 3.47
CA GLU A 281 -15.98 32.08 2.93
C GLU A 281 -16.17 31.17 1.72
N SER A 282 -15.17 31.07 0.84
CA SER A 282 -15.21 30.15 -0.30
C SER A 282 -15.26 28.69 0.13
N LEU A 283 -14.48 28.31 1.16
CA LEU A 283 -14.45 26.94 1.68
C LEU A 283 -15.73 26.60 2.45
N GLU A 284 -16.31 27.55 3.17
CA GLU A 284 -17.61 27.37 3.83
C GLU A 284 -18.71 27.12 2.80
N LYS A 285 -18.78 27.92 1.73
CA LYS A 285 -19.72 27.71 0.62
C LYS A 285 -19.53 26.35 -0.06
N GLU A 286 -18.29 25.93 -0.29
CA GLU A 286 -17.99 24.62 -0.88
C GLU A 286 -18.43 23.48 0.05
N ASN A 287 -18.20 23.61 1.35
CA ASN A 287 -18.59 22.62 2.34
C ASN A 287 -20.12 22.52 2.47
N ASP A 288 -20.81 23.65 2.45
CA ASP A 288 -22.28 23.70 2.43
C ASP A 288 -22.85 23.04 1.17
N ALA A 289 -22.25 23.29 0.00
CA ALA A 289 -22.65 22.64 -1.25
C ALA A 289 -22.43 21.12 -1.21
N LEU A 290 -21.33 20.66 -0.61
CA LEU A 290 -21.07 19.23 -0.42
C LEU A 290 -22.08 18.60 0.55
N HIS A 291 -22.42 19.30 1.64
CA HIS A 291 -23.44 18.85 2.59
C HIS A 291 -24.82 18.74 1.94
N GLN A 292 -25.22 19.72 1.13
CA GLN A 292 -26.48 19.67 0.37
C GLN A 292 -26.50 18.49 -0.61
N ARG A 293 -25.39 18.26 -1.32
CA ARG A 293 -25.27 17.12 -2.25
C ARG A 293 -25.38 15.78 -1.53
N LEU A 294 -24.78 15.64 -0.36
CA LEU A 294 -24.88 14.42 0.45
C LEU A 294 -26.33 14.20 0.93
N GLN A 295 -27.01 15.24 1.40
CA GLN A 295 -28.42 15.16 1.79
C GLN A 295 -29.33 14.77 0.63
N GLN A 296 -29.06 15.28 -0.58
CA GLN A 296 -29.80 14.92 -1.78
C GLN A 296 -29.62 13.43 -2.14
N GLN A 297 -28.40 12.91 -2.03
CA GLN A 297 -28.12 11.49 -2.26
C GLN A 297 -28.81 10.59 -1.22
N ASP A 298 -28.81 10.98 0.06
CA ASP A 298 -29.51 10.23 1.11
C ASP A 298 -31.03 10.22 0.88
N ALA A 299 -31.62 11.33 0.45
CA ALA A 299 -33.03 11.41 0.09
C ALA A 299 -33.37 10.50 -1.11
N GLU A 300 -32.52 10.47 -2.14
CA GLU A 300 -32.68 9.59 -3.30
C GLU A 300 -32.60 8.11 -2.91
N ILE A 301 -31.66 7.73 -2.03
CA ILE A 301 -31.54 6.37 -1.51
C ILE A 301 -32.79 5.98 -0.71
N GLN A 302 -33.34 6.88 0.11
CA GLN A 302 -34.57 6.61 0.86
C GLN A 302 -35.77 6.42 -0.07
N TYR A 303 -35.90 7.27 -1.11
CA TYR A 303 -36.94 7.13 -2.12
C TYR A 303 -36.86 5.78 -2.83
N MET A 304 -35.67 5.36 -3.26
CA MET A 304 -35.45 4.06 -3.91
C MET A 304 -35.80 2.88 -3.00
N ARG A 305 -35.49 2.96 -1.70
CA ARG A 305 -35.88 1.94 -0.72
C ARG A 305 -37.38 1.85 -0.55
N GLN A 306 -38.07 2.99 -0.50
CA GLN A 306 -39.53 3.02 -0.39
C GLN A 306 -40.19 2.44 -1.65
N ALA A 307 -39.74 2.85 -2.84
CA ALA A 307 -40.24 2.32 -4.11
C ALA A 307 -40.04 0.79 -4.21
N TYR A 308 -38.90 0.28 -3.71
CA TYR A 308 -38.65 -1.16 -3.63
C TYR A 308 -39.64 -1.86 -2.69
N HIS A 309 -39.91 -1.30 -1.50
CA HIS A 309 -40.88 -1.87 -0.56
C HIS A 309 -42.30 -1.89 -1.15
N ASP A 310 -42.73 -0.83 -1.83
CA ASP A 310 -44.05 -0.76 -2.48
C ASP A 310 -44.17 -1.81 -3.60
N LEU A 311 -43.11 -2.02 -4.38
CA LEU A 311 -43.06 -3.05 -5.42
C LEU A 311 -43.16 -4.45 -4.82
N VAL A 312 -42.42 -4.72 -3.73
CA VAL A 312 -42.48 -6.00 -3.01
C VAL A 312 -43.87 -6.24 -2.42
N GLN A 313 -44.53 -5.22 -1.86
CA GLN A 313 -45.90 -5.35 -1.34
C GLN A 313 -46.91 -5.69 -2.45
N LYS A 314 -46.78 -5.05 -3.63
CA LYS A 314 -47.62 -5.34 -4.80
C LYS A 314 -47.43 -6.76 -5.33
N LEU A 315 -46.19 -7.27 -5.34
CA LEU A 315 -45.91 -8.64 -5.75
C LEU A 315 -46.31 -9.69 -4.70
N GLY A 316 -46.20 -9.36 -3.41
CA GLY A 316 -46.61 -10.22 -2.30
C GLY A 316 -48.13 -10.35 -2.13
N SER A 317 -48.90 -9.35 -2.58
CA SER A 317 -50.37 -9.36 -2.56
C SER A 317 -50.96 -9.96 -3.83
N GLY A 318 -50.38 -11.07 -4.31
CA GLY A 318 -50.95 -11.83 -5.41
C GLY A 318 -52.37 -12.29 -5.05
N PRO A 319 -53.34 -12.23 -5.99
CA PRO A 319 -54.72 -12.60 -5.72
C PRO A 319 -54.76 -14.04 -5.22
N ALA A 320 -55.37 -14.25 -4.06
CA ALA A 320 -55.61 -15.58 -3.50
C ALA A 320 -56.21 -16.46 -4.58
N ALA A 321 -55.56 -17.61 -4.84
CA ALA A 321 -55.95 -18.54 -5.88
C ALA A 321 -57.44 -18.81 -5.81
N ASN A 322 -58.17 -18.44 -6.87
CA ASN A 322 -59.60 -18.74 -6.99
C ASN A 322 -59.80 -20.25 -6.78
N PRO A 323 -60.60 -20.67 -5.78
CA PRO A 323 -60.94 -22.07 -5.64
C PRO A 323 -61.79 -22.46 -6.85
N PHE A 324 -61.26 -23.36 -7.68
CA PHE A 324 -61.99 -23.93 -8.80
C PHE A 324 -63.30 -24.56 -8.29
N PRO A 325 -64.46 -24.27 -8.91
CA PRO A 325 -65.70 -24.95 -8.57
C PRO A 325 -65.64 -26.38 -9.12
N SER A 326 -66.02 -27.35 -8.27
CA SER A 326 -66.12 -28.78 -8.59
C SER A 326 -67.38 -29.13 -9.36
#